data_AF-A0A5C3KAQ5-F1
#
_entry.id   AF-A0A5C3KAQ5-F1
#
_cell.length_a   1.000
_cell.length_b   1.000
_cell.length_c   1.000
_cell.angle_alpha   90.00
_cell.angle_beta   90.00
_cell.angle_gamma   90.00
#
_symmetry.space_group_name_H-M   'P 1'
#
loop_
_entity.id
_entity.type
_entity.pdbx_description
1 polymer ?
#
loop_
_entity_poly.entity_id
_entity_poly.type
_entity_poly.pdbx_seq_one_letter_code
_entity_poly.pdbx_strand_id
1 'polypeptide(L)'
;MLLILLKQQKLWNGNFFEKSSLHAVGLVVKLGHDGRQCVVPSPPQTVQVFDITGVHKVLIEYCNCQSQSTLRFVQLLHCQLFPSTIKRIKTAYTFEMLNTFQELSLQGKTMIYDFYHTILNCSDPLHLEKCPVFYSSRLCSV
;
A
#
# COMPACT_ATOMS: atom_id res chain seq x y z
N MET A 1 -5.28 1.69 -13.88
CA MET A 1 -3.90 1.91 -14.37
C MET A 1 -2.83 1.90 -13.24
N LEU A 2 -3.17 2.20 -11.98
CA LEU A 2 -2.22 2.16 -10.84
C LEU A 2 -1.79 0.76 -10.39
N LEU A 3 -2.60 -0.28 -10.62
CA LEU A 3 -2.28 -1.66 -10.19
C LEU A 3 -1.01 -2.24 -10.85
N ILE A 4 -0.65 -1.80 -12.06
CA ILE A 4 0.58 -2.26 -12.72
C ILE A 4 1.82 -1.70 -12.01
N LEU A 5 1.71 -0.52 -11.38
CA LEU A 5 2.81 0.13 -10.69
C LEU A 5 3.09 -0.48 -9.32
N LEU A 6 2.12 -1.15 -8.69
CA LEU A 6 2.30 -1.81 -7.39
C LEU A 6 3.00 -3.17 -7.48
N LYS A 7 3.35 -3.66 -8.67
CA LYS A 7 4.17 -4.87 -8.77
C LYS A 7 5.60 -4.60 -8.26
N GLN A 8 6.18 -5.55 -7.53
CA GLN A 8 7.57 -5.50 -7.08
C GLN A 8 8.49 -5.16 -8.26
N GLN A 9 9.16 -4.01 -8.18
CA GLN A 9 10.12 -3.60 -9.20
C GLN A 9 11.48 -4.22 -8.90
N LYS A 10 12.12 -4.77 -9.92
CA LYS A 10 13.49 -5.26 -9.85
C LYS A 10 14.37 -4.35 -10.69
N LEU A 11 15.35 -3.71 -10.08
CA LEU A 11 16.32 -2.87 -10.77
C LEU A 11 17.55 -3.70 -11.12
N TRP A 12 18.05 -3.54 -12.34
CA TRP A 12 19.33 -4.12 -12.73
C TRP A 12 20.46 -3.23 -12.22
N ASN A 13 21.34 -3.76 -11.36
CA ASN A 13 22.47 -3.01 -10.80
C ASN A 13 23.79 -3.21 -11.57
N GLY A 14 23.73 -3.84 -12.74
CA GLY A 14 24.91 -4.20 -13.54
C GLY A 14 25.31 -5.67 -13.41
N ASN A 15 25.03 -6.31 -12.27
CA ASN A 15 25.40 -7.71 -12.01
C ASN A 15 24.19 -8.62 -11.77
N PHE A 16 23.18 -8.13 -11.04
CA PHE A 16 21.96 -8.88 -10.74
C PHE A 16 20.74 -7.96 -10.64
N PHE A 17 19.55 -8.58 -10.65
CA PHE A 17 18.30 -7.90 -10.39
C PHE A 17 18.05 -7.79 -8.89
N GLU A 18 18.12 -6.58 -8.35
CA GLU A 18 17.85 -6.28 -6.95
C GLU A 18 16.41 -5.79 -6.75
N LYS A 19 15.76 -6.22 -5.67
CA LYS A 19 14.42 -5.73 -5.32
C LYS A 19 14.50 -4.24 -4.96
N SER A 20 13.65 -3.41 -5.55
CA SER A 20 13.53 -2.00 -5.22
C SER A 20 12.10 -1.67 -4.81
N SER A 21 11.95 -0.81 -3.80
CA SER A 21 10.64 -0.26 -3.44
C SER A 21 10.27 0.89 -4.36
N LEU A 22 8.97 1.10 -4.61
CA LEU A 22 8.50 2.24 -5.44
C LEU A 22 8.95 3.59 -4.88
N HIS A 23 9.06 3.69 -3.55
CA HIS A 23 9.69 4.82 -2.87
C HIS A 23 11.16 5.02 -3.29
N ALA A 24 11.97 3.96 -3.38
CA ALA A 24 13.38 4.05 -3.77
C ALA A 24 13.56 4.46 -5.25
N VAL A 25 12.56 4.20 -6.10
CA VAL A 25 12.52 4.65 -7.50
C VAL A 25 12.03 6.11 -7.62
N GLY A 26 11.62 6.75 -6.52
CA GLY A 26 11.12 8.12 -6.51
C GLY A 26 9.70 8.25 -7.09
N LEU A 27 8.94 7.15 -7.17
CA LEU A 27 7.58 7.20 -7.69
C LEU A 27 6.65 7.88 -6.67
N VAL A 28 6.10 9.02 -7.07
CA VAL A 28 5.12 9.78 -6.29
C VAL A 28 3.75 9.66 -6.96
N VAL A 29 2.79 9.11 -6.24
CA VAL A 29 1.40 9.00 -6.69
C VAL A 29 0.67 10.30 -6.37
N LYS A 30 0.33 11.06 -7.42
CA LYS A 30 -0.42 12.31 -7.31
C LYS A 30 -1.91 12.04 -7.41
N LEU A 31 -2.67 12.42 -6.39
CA LEU A 31 -4.11 12.19 -6.31
C LEU A 31 -4.91 13.44 -6.73
N GLY A 32 -6.18 13.24 -7.12
CA GLY A 32 -7.18 14.30 -7.31
C GLY A 32 -7.41 14.76 -8.76
N HIS A 33 -6.36 14.85 -9.59
CA HIS A 33 -6.48 15.38 -10.96
C HIS A 33 -6.25 14.34 -12.07
N ASP A 34 -6.70 13.10 -11.90
CA ASP A 34 -6.60 12.02 -12.91
C ASP A 34 -5.19 11.87 -13.52
N GLY A 35 -4.14 12.09 -12.71
CA GLY A 35 -2.74 12.02 -13.13
C GLY A 35 -2.13 13.32 -13.66
N ARG A 36 -2.89 14.43 -13.73
CA ARG A 36 -2.36 15.76 -14.04
C ARG A 36 -1.65 16.38 -12.84
N GLN A 37 -0.75 17.33 -13.11
CA GLN A 37 -0.07 18.08 -12.05
C GLN A 37 -1.07 18.97 -11.31
N CYS A 38 -1.05 18.87 -9.99
CA CYS A 38 -1.83 19.73 -9.12
C CYS A 38 -1.14 21.09 -8.96
N VAL A 39 -1.92 22.18 -9.00
CA VAL A 39 -1.41 23.54 -8.74
C VAL A 39 -1.17 23.74 -7.24
N VAL A 40 -1.92 23.03 -6.39
CA VAL A 40 -1.82 23.12 -4.92
C VAL A 40 -1.68 21.72 -4.31
N PRO A 41 -0.52 21.05 -4.49
CA PRO A 41 -0.27 19.74 -3.91
C PRO A 41 -0.03 19.85 -2.40
N SER A 42 -0.45 18.83 -1.65
CA SER A 42 0.01 18.63 -0.27
C SER A 42 1.46 18.13 -0.24
N PRO A 43 2.19 18.30 0.87
CA PRO A 43 3.48 17.63 1.01
C PRO A 43 3.33 16.10 0.82
N PRO A 44 4.30 15.45 0.17
CA PRO A 44 4.26 14.01 -0.06
C PRO A 44 4.29 13.28 1.27
N GLN A 45 3.42 12.28 1.41
CA GLN A 45 3.32 11.45 2.60
C GLN A 45 3.62 10.00 2.25
N THR A 46 4.49 9.35 3.00
CA THR A 46 4.73 7.91 2.87
C THR A 46 3.53 7.12 3.39
N VAL A 47 2.95 6.30 2.52
CA VAL A 47 1.85 5.39 2.82
C VAL A 47 2.29 3.97 2.48
N GLN A 48 2.00 3.04 3.37
CA GLN A 48 2.21 1.61 3.12
C GLN A 48 0.98 1.04 2.45
N VAL A 49 1.17 0.49 1.27
CA VAL A 49 0.13 -0.14 0.46
C VAL A 49 0.32 -1.64 0.51
N PHE A 50 -0.69 -2.36 1.01
CA PHE A 50 -0.73 -3.81 1.00
C PHE A 50 -1.42 -4.27 -0.28
N ASP A 51 -0.75 -5.18 -0.98
CA ASP A 51 -1.23 -5.78 -2.22
C ASP A 51 -1.01 -7.30 -2.20
N ILE A 52 -1.65 -8.03 -3.12
CA ILE A 52 -1.44 -9.48 -3.28
C ILE A 52 0.03 -9.82 -3.57
N THR A 53 0.79 -8.89 -4.13
CA THR A 53 2.21 -9.07 -4.44
C THR A 53 3.14 -8.81 -3.25
N GLY A 54 2.63 -8.25 -2.15
CA GLY A 54 3.40 -7.90 -0.96
C GLY A 54 3.10 -6.50 -0.45
N VAL A 55 3.93 -6.04 0.49
CA VAL A 55 3.84 -4.70 1.09
C VAL A 55 4.74 -3.72 0.37
N HIS A 56 4.17 -2.58 -0.03
CA HIS A 56 4.84 -1.54 -0.80
C HIS A 56 4.84 -0.21 -0.06
N LYS A 57 6.00 0.45 0.02
CA LYS A 57 6.11 1.82 0.52
C LYS A 57 5.96 2.77 -0.68
N VAL A 58 4.94 3.64 -0.65
CA VAL A 58 4.61 4.57 -1.74
C VAL A 58 4.53 6.00 -1.19
N LEU A 59 5.04 6.96 -1.95
CA LEU A 59 4.83 8.39 -1.65
C LEU A 59 3.54 8.87 -2.32
N ILE A 60 2.65 9.47 -1.54
CA ILE A 60 1.37 9.95 -2.01
C ILE A 60 1.28 11.47 -1.79
N GLU A 61 0.94 12.19 -2.84
CA GLU A 61 0.64 13.63 -2.81
C GLU A 61 -0.86 13.83 -3.00
N TYR A 62 -1.51 14.44 -2.01
CA TYR A 62 -2.94 14.77 -2.07
C TYR A 62 -3.17 16.10 -2.78
N CYS A 63 -4.34 16.26 -3.39
CA CYS A 63 -4.77 17.52 -3.95
C CYS A 63 -5.51 18.36 -2.89
N ASN A 64 -5.15 19.65 -2.76
CA ASN A 64 -5.84 20.62 -1.90
C ASN A 64 -6.57 21.72 -2.71
N CYS A 65 -6.84 21.51 -3.99
CA CYS A 65 -7.57 22.48 -4.82
C CYS A 65 -9.03 22.63 -4.33
N GLN A 66 -9.49 23.87 -4.13
CA GLN A 66 -10.86 24.18 -3.70
C GLN A 66 -11.94 23.73 -4.68
N SER A 67 -11.64 23.71 -5.99
CA SER A 67 -12.58 23.26 -7.03
C SER A 67 -12.88 21.76 -7.00
N GLN A 68 -12.04 20.96 -6.33
CA GLN A 68 -12.16 19.51 -6.21
C GLN A 68 -11.86 19.06 -4.77
N SER A 69 -12.29 19.84 -3.78
CA SER A 69 -12.03 19.61 -2.35
C SER A 69 -12.75 18.36 -1.84
N THR A 70 -12.25 17.20 -2.26
CA THR A 70 -12.65 15.88 -1.78
C THR A 70 -11.77 15.51 -0.61
N LEU A 71 -12.35 14.86 0.39
CA LEU A 71 -11.63 14.41 1.57
C LEU A 71 -10.49 13.45 1.14
N ARG A 72 -9.35 13.48 1.85
CA ARG A 72 -8.15 12.69 1.49
C ARG A 72 -8.44 11.20 1.26
N PHE A 73 -9.37 10.63 2.04
CA PHE A 73 -9.76 9.23 1.88
C PHE A 73 -10.54 8.99 0.57
N VAL A 74 -11.35 9.95 0.12
CA VAL A 74 -12.09 9.85 -1.16
C VAL A 74 -11.10 9.86 -2.32
N GLN A 75 -10.07 10.72 -2.27
CA GLN A 75 -9.01 10.74 -3.27
C GLN A 75 -8.27 9.41 -3.39
N LEU A 76 -8.05 8.69 -2.28
CA LEU A 76 -7.49 7.33 -2.30
C LEU A 76 -8.45 6.31 -2.88
N LEU A 77 -9.72 6.37 -2.52
CA LEU A 77 -10.75 5.45 -3.03
C LEU A 77 -10.90 5.59 -4.55
N HIS A 78 -10.81 6.80 -5.09
CA HIS A 78 -10.80 7.04 -6.54
C HIS A 78 -9.62 6.33 -7.23
N CYS A 79 -8.51 6.15 -6.51
CA CYS A 79 -7.34 5.42 -6.96
C CYS A 79 -7.38 3.92 -6.63
N GLN A 80 -8.53 3.38 -6.24
CA GLN A 80 -8.70 1.97 -5.87
C GLN A 80 -7.80 1.54 -4.69
N LEU A 81 -7.57 2.47 -3.75
CA LEU A 81 -6.87 2.22 -2.50
C LEU A 81 -7.82 2.43 -1.33
N PHE A 82 -8.01 1.39 -0.53
CA PHE A 82 -8.84 1.42 0.66
C PHE A 82 -8.00 1.78 1.89
N PRO A 83 -8.24 2.93 2.54
CA PRO A 83 -7.45 3.33 3.71
C PRO A 83 -7.83 2.49 4.94
N SER A 84 -6.84 2.11 5.74
CA SER A 84 -7.08 1.47 7.03
C SER A 84 -7.72 2.41 8.05
N THR A 85 -7.36 3.69 7.99
CA THR A 85 -7.85 4.73 8.91
C THR A 85 -8.14 6.02 8.16
N ILE A 86 -9.26 6.68 8.50
CA ILE A 86 -9.74 7.88 7.79
C ILE A 86 -8.99 9.15 8.23
N LYS A 87 -8.68 9.30 9.53
CA LYS A 87 -8.09 10.54 10.09
C LYS A 87 -6.61 10.72 9.74
N ARG A 88 -5.81 9.65 9.82
CA ARG A 88 -4.37 9.67 9.56
C ARG A 88 -3.97 8.46 8.75
N ILE A 89 -4.17 8.55 7.45
CA ILE A 89 -3.89 7.45 6.53
C ILE A 89 -2.38 7.19 6.51
N LYS A 90 -1.94 6.11 7.14
CA LYS A 90 -0.56 5.59 7.04
C LYS A 90 -0.50 4.31 6.23
N THR A 91 -1.63 3.62 6.13
CA THR A 91 -1.75 2.27 5.59
C THR A 91 -3.00 2.22 4.71
N ALA A 92 -2.87 1.59 3.55
CA ALA A 92 -3.93 1.36 2.61
C ALA A 92 -3.82 -0.04 2.01
N TYR A 93 -4.94 -0.55 1.49
CA TYR A 93 -5.06 -1.87 0.90
C TYR A 93 -5.57 -1.73 -0.54
N THR A 94 -5.11 -2.59 -1.45
CA THR A 94 -5.73 -2.68 -2.77
C THR A 94 -7.08 -3.39 -2.67
N PHE A 95 -8.06 -2.98 -3.49
CA PHE A 95 -9.34 -3.71 -3.56
C PHE A 95 -9.14 -5.17 -4.00
N GLU A 96 -8.15 -5.43 -4.85
CA GLU A 96 -7.80 -6.78 -5.27
C GLU A 96 -7.41 -7.66 -4.07
N MET A 97 -6.52 -7.18 -3.20
CA MET A 97 -6.16 -7.89 -1.95
C MET A 97 -7.39 -8.14 -1.07
N LEU A 98 -8.26 -7.14 -0.90
CA LEU A 98 -9.46 -7.29 -0.07
C LEU A 98 -10.42 -8.35 -0.63
N ASN A 99 -10.62 -8.37 -1.95
CA ASN A 99 -11.44 -9.36 -2.63
C ASN A 99 -10.84 -10.77 -2.49
N THR A 100 -9.53 -10.92 -2.71
CA THR A 100 -8.83 -12.20 -2.54
C THR A 100 -8.93 -12.71 -1.10
N PHE A 101 -8.76 -11.83 -0.12
CA PHE A 101 -8.94 -12.20 1.29
C PHE A 101 -10.36 -12.68 1.58
N GLN A 102 -11.38 -11.97 1.08
CA GLN A 102 -12.77 -12.34 1.26
C GLN A 102 -13.07 -13.72 0.66
N GLU A 103 -12.61 -13.99 -0.57
CA GLU A 103 -12.80 -15.30 -1.23
C GLU A 103 -12.10 -16.43 -0.46
N LEU A 104 -10.85 -16.23 -0.04
CA LEU A 104 -10.10 -17.22 0.75
C LEU A 104 -10.71 -17.45 2.13
N SER A 105 -11.22 -16.40 2.77
CA SER A 105 -11.89 -16.51 4.06
C SER A 105 -13.19 -17.31 3.94
N LEU A 106 -13.96 -17.09 2.87
CA LEU A 106 -15.21 -17.82 2.61
C LEU A 106 -14.98 -19.29 2.21
N GLN A 107 -14.01 -19.57 1.34
CA GLN A 107 -13.77 -20.92 0.82
C GLN A 107 -12.91 -21.78 1.76
N GLY A 108 -11.83 -21.21 2.29
CA GLY A 108 -10.79 -21.93 3.01
C GLY A 108 -10.81 -21.74 4.52
N LYS A 109 -11.72 -20.89 5.07
CA LYS A 109 -11.69 -20.45 6.47
C LYS A 109 -10.33 -19.89 6.89
N THR A 110 -9.60 -19.28 5.96
CA THR A 110 -8.29 -18.70 6.22
C THR A 110 -8.42 -17.58 7.24
N MET A 111 -7.59 -17.63 8.29
CA MET A 111 -7.54 -16.55 9.27
C MET A 111 -6.81 -15.35 8.70
N ILE A 112 -7.23 -14.15 9.10
CA ILE A 112 -6.58 -12.90 8.67
C ILE A 112 -5.09 -12.85 9.03
N TYR A 113 -4.70 -13.51 10.12
CA TYR A 113 -3.31 -13.65 10.56
C TYR A 113 -2.47 -14.39 9.51
N ASP A 114 -2.93 -15.57 9.08
CA ASP A 114 -2.20 -16.40 8.10
C ASP A 114 -2.10 -15.69 6.75
N PHE A 115 -3.17 -15.03 6.34
CA PHE A 115 -3.18 -14.23 5.11
C PHE A 115 -2.20 -13.05 5.20
N TYR A 116 -2.21 -12.32 6.31
CA TYR A 116 -1.29 -11.21 6.55
C TYR A 116 0.18 -11.65 6.51
N HIS A 117 0.52 -12.75 7.17
CA HIS A 117 1.88 -13.31 7.14
C HIS A 117 2.28 -13.81 5.75
N THR A 118 1.34 -14.37 4.99
CA THR A 118 1.57 -14.74 3.59
C THR A 118 1.98 -13.53 2.76
N ILE A 119 1.24 -12.41 2.86
CA ILE A 119 1.57 -11.17 2.16
C ILE A 119 2.92 -10.59 2.61
N LEU A 120 3.23 -10.63 3.91
CA LEU A 120 4.54 -10.20 4.41
C LEU A 120 5.68 -11.02 3.83
N ASN A 121 5.53 -12.35 3.76
CA ASN A 121 6.50 -13.24 3.16
C ASN A 121 6.70 -12.97 1.66
N CYS A 122 5.67 -12.51 0.94
CA CYS A 122 5.84 -12.08 -0.46
C CYS A 122 6.76 -10.86 -0.58
N SER A 123 6.68 -9.90 0.35
CA SER A 123 7.62 -8.78 0.40
C SER A 123 9.02 -9.19 0.84
N ASP A 124 9.10 -9.78 2.03
CA ASP A 124 10.34 -10.10 2.72
C ASP A 124 10.26 -11.50 3.34
N PRO A 125 10.58 -12.56 2.56
CA PRO A 125 10.56 -13.93 3.07
C PRO A 125 11.54 -14.17 4.22
N LEU A 126 12.57 -13.33 4.32
CA LEU A 126 13.65 -13.47 5.29
C LEU A 126 13.39 -12.65 6.56
N HIS A 127 12.31 -11.87 6.61
CA HIS A 127 11.93 -10.98 7.72
C HIS A 127 13.08 -10.07 8.20
N LEU A 128 13.91 -9.61 7.26
CA LEU A 128 15.06 -8.77 7.52
C LEU A 128 14.66 -7.31 7.82
N GLU A 129 13.52 -6.84 7.28
CA GLU A 129 12.96 -5.54 7.63
C GLU A 129 12.00 -5.61 8.83
N LYS A 130 11.95 -4.52 9.63
CA LYS A 130 10.95 -4.38 10.69
C LYS A 130 9.55 -4.42 10.09
N CYS A 131 8.82 -5.49 10.40
CA CYS A 131 7.43 -5.68 10.02
C CYS A 131 6.59 -4.46 10.47
N PRO A 132 5.78 -3.87 9.57
CA PRO A 132 4.85 -2.82 9.96
C PRO A 132 3.75 -3.40 10.86
N VAL A 133 3.94 -3.27 12.16
CA VAL A 133 3.08 -3.88 13.18
C VAL A 133 1.63 -3.42 13.04
N PHE A 134 0.75 -4.30 12.56
CA PHE A 134 -0.72 -4.13 12.62
C PHE A 134 -1.36 -4.83 13.82
N TYR A 135 -0.69 -5.85 14.36
CA TYR A 135 -1.13 -6.57 15.54
C TYR A 135 0.03 -6.62 16.53
N SER A 136 -0.03 -5.78 17.56
CA SER A 136 0.79 -5.98 18.76
C SER A 136 0.29 -7.25 19.42
N SER A 137 0.98 -8.36 19.22
CA SER A 137 0.87 -9.54 20.07
C SER A 137 1.32 -9.16 21.49
N ARG A 138 0.40 -8.61 22.29
CA ARG A 138 0.36 -8.94 23.71
C ARG A 138 -0.36 -10.27 23.83
N LEU A 139 0.30 -11.35 23.40
CA LEU A 139 0.02 -12.66 23.97
C LEU A 139 0.78 -12.66 25.30
N CYS A 140 0.13 -12.12 26.33
CA CYS A 140 0.49 -12.43 27.69
C CYS A 140 0.31 -13.93 27.85
N SER A 141 1.40 -14.61 28.14
CA SER A 141 1.43 -15.90 28.82
C SER A 141 0.49 -15.88 30.02
N VAL A 142 -0.51 -16.78 30.00
CA VAL A 142 -1.02 -17.47 31.19
C VAL A 142 -1.27 -18.91 30.80
#